data_AF-A0YV09-F1
#
_entry.id   AF-A0YV09-F1
#
_cell.length_a   1.000
_cell.length_b   1.000
_cell.length_c   1.000
_cell.angle_alpha   90.00
_cell.angle_beta   90.00
_cell.angle_gamma   90.00
#
_symmetry.space_group_name_H-M   'P 1'
#
loop_
_entity.id
_entity.type
_entity.pdbx_description
1 polymer ?
#
loop_
_entity_poly.entity_id
_entity_poly.type
_entity_poly.pdbx_seq_one_letter_code
_entity_poly.pdbx_strand_id
1 'polypeptide(L)'
;MVNIDLVRQLLDPYDSTQTECDGLTKICSTVLNKHNIPHQPMAGTLTYEDLKFPIHLWINLPNGFTIDYRARMWLGDNESIPHGIFKLSDYPDVIYEGEFIEIEPLSQVIFDVLCLDISDFLAENEYST
;
A
#
# COMPACT_ATOMS: atom_id res chain seq x y z
N MET A 1 -17.52 -12.53 2.00
CA MET A 1 -17.43 -11.08 2.23
C MET A 1 -16.04 -10.81 2.81
N VAL A 2 -15.30 -9.82 2.29
CA VAL A 2 -13.94 -9.53 2.79
C VAL A 2 -14.04 -8.96 4.22
N ASN A 3 -13.33 -9.58 5.17
CA ASN A 3 -13.24 -9.12 6.56
C ASN A 3 -12.15 -8.05 6.66
N ILE A 4 -12.54 -6.79 6.84
CA ILE A 4 -11.60 -5.67 6.85
C ILE A 4 -10.67 -5.68 8.07
N ASP A 5 -11.13 -6.14 9.24
CA ASP A 5 -10.29 -6.21 10.43
C ASP A 5 -9.15 -7.22 10.26
N LEU A 6 -9.44 -8.34 9.59
CA LEU A 6 -8.41 -9.30 9.19
C LEU A 6 -7.43 -8.68 8.18
N VAL A 7 -7.93 -7.95 7.17
CA VAL A 7 -7.04 -7.31 6.18
C VAL A 7 -6.12 -6.30 6.86
N ARG A 8 -6.61 -5.47 7.79
CA ARG A 8 -5.79 -4.56 8.59
C ARG A 8 -4.73 -5.30 9.39
N GLN A 9 -5.12 -6.34 10.12
CA GLN A 9 -4.18 -7.16 10.88
C GLN A 9 -3.05 -7.73 10.00
N LEU A 10 -3.36 -8.10 8.75
CA LEU A 10 -2.39 -8.64 7.81
C LEU A 10 -1.50 -7.56 7.16
N LEU A 11 -2.03 -6.36 6.91
CA LEU A 11 -1.37 -5.37 6.05
C LEU A 11 -0.77 -4.18 6.81
N ASP A 12 -1.37 -3.74 7.91
CA ASP A 12 -0.87 -2.61 8.71
C ASP A 12 0.61 -2.76 9.14
N PRO A 13 1.12 -3.97 9.47
CA PRO A 13 2.55 -4.14 9.79
C PRO A 13 3.51 -3.74 8.65
N TYR A 14 3.04 -3.70 7.40
CA TYR A 14 3.86 -3.31 6.25
C TYR A 14 3.83 -1.80 5.98
N ASP A 15 3.05 -1.03 6.73
CA ASP A 15 3.04 0.43 6.57
C ASP A 15 4.40 1.05 6.91
N SER A 16 5.16 0.45 7.82
CA SER A 16 6.51 0.91 8.18
C SER A 16 7.60 0.57 7.16
N THR A 17 7.30 -0.16 6.07
CA THR A 17 8.32 -0.47 5.06
C THR A 17 8.76 0.79 4.31
N GLN A 18 10.02 0.82 3.87
CA GLN A 18 10.57 1.96 3.14
C GLN A 18 10.17 1.97 1.64
N THR A 19 9.24 1.11 1.23
CA THR A 19 8.82 0.99 -0.18
C THR A 19 7.89 2.10 -0.59
N GLU A 20 8.01 2.54 -1.84
CA GLU A 20 7.03 3.42 -2.49
C GLU A 20 5.74 2.66 -2.86
N CYS A 21 4.82 3.33 -3.58
CA CYS A 21 3.51 2.79 -3.93
C CYS A 21 3.58 1.44 -4.66
N ASP A 22 4.56 1.24 -5.55
CA ASP A 22 4.68 0.03 -6.34
C ASP A 22 5.16 -1.17 -5.50
N GLY A 23 6.17 -0.95 -4.66
CA GLY A 23 6.71 -1.94 -3.74
C GLY A 23 5.66 -2.38 -2.72
N LEU A 24 4.98 -1.42 -2.08
CA LEU A 24 3.98 -1.76 -1.06
C LEU A 24 2.74 -2.41 -1.67
N THR A 25 2.32 -2.01 -2.87
CA THR A 25 1.22 -2.68 -3.58
C THR A 25 1.58 -4.14 -3.88
N LYS A 26 2.83 -4.43 -4.30
CA LYS A 26 3.29 -5.81 -4.53
C LYS A 26 3.36 -6.63 -3.23
N ILE A 27 3.85 -6.03 -2.13
CA ILE A 27 3.85 -6.66 -0.80
C ILE A 27 2.41 -7.02 -0.40
N CYS A 28 1.50 -6.04 -0.40
CA CYS A 28 0.11 -6.23 0.00
C CYS A 28 -0.59 -7.27 -0.89
N SER A 29 -0.45 -7.18 -2.21
CA SER A 29 -1.00 -8.15 -3.16
C SER A 29 -0.49 -9.57 -2.87
N THR A 30 0.81 -9.72 -2.57
CA THR A 30 1.40 -11.02 -2.22
C THR A 30 0.80 -11.59 -0.94
N VAL A 31 0.64 -10.78 0.11
CA VAL A 31 0.02 -11.20 1.38
C VAL A 31 -1.44 -11.60 1.17
N LEU A 32 -2.21 -10.78 0.45
CA LEU A 32 -3.62 -11.09 0.16
C LEU A 32 -3.78 -12.38 -0.65
N ASN A 33 -2.91 -12.62 -1.64
CA ASN A 33 -2.87 -13.88 -2.39
C ASN A 33 -2.58 -15.08 -1.48
N LYS A 34 -1.57 -15.00 -0.59
CA LYS A 34 -1.25 -16.06 0.39
C LYS A 34 -2.43 -16.42 1.29
N HIS A 35 -3.29 -15.45 1.60
CA HIS A 35 -4.49 -15.63 2.42
C HIS A 35 -5.77 -15.87 1.61
N ASN A 36 -5.68 -16.03 0.29
CA ASN A 36 -6.83 -16.21 -0.62
C ASN A 36 -7.89 -15.10 -0.49
N ILE A 37 -7.46 -13.87 -0.25
CA ILE A 37 -8.35 -12.70 -0.16
C ILE A 37 -8.48 -12.09 -1.56
N PRO A 38 -9.70 -12.04 -2.14
CA PRO A 38 -9.90 -11.43 -3.44
C PRO A 38 -9.62 -9.93 -3.40
N HIS A 39 -8.84 -9.44 -4.36
CA HIS A 39 -8.42 -8.06 -4.47
C HIS A 39 -8.03 -7.73 -5.91
N GLN A 40 -8.03 -6.45 -6.26
CA GLN A 40 -7.68 -5.97 -7.59
C GLN A 40 -6.62 -4.87 -7.49
N PRO A 41 -5.35 -5.17 -7.84
CA PRO A 41 -4.35 -4.14 -8.02
C PRO A 41 -4.74 -3.18 -9.16
N MET A 42 -4.43 -1.91 -8.96
CA MET A 42 -4.77 -0.80 -9.86
C MET A 42 -3.51 0.03 -10.10
N ALA A 43 -3.40 0.62 -11.29
CA ALA A 43 -2.39 1.63 -11.59
C ALA A 43 -3.01 2.80 -12.34
N GLY A 44 -2.59 4.00 -11.99
CA GLY A 44 -3.07 5.20 -12.64
C GLY A 44 -2.62 6.46 -11.95
N THR A 45 -3.51 7.43 -11.87
CA THR A 45 -3.26 8.77 -11.37
C THR A 45 -4.00 9.02 -10.07
N LEU A 46 -3.33 9.73 -9.17
CA LEU A 46 -3.90 10.29 -7.96
C LEU A 46 -3.98 11.82 -8.07
N THR A 47 -5.13 12.41 -7.79
CA THR A 47 -5.32 13.87 -7.82
C THR A 47 -5.90 14.36 -6.50
N TYR A 48 -5.37 15.45 -5.97
CA TYR A 48 -5.90 16.14 -4.78
C TYR A 48 -5.68 17.64 -4.97
N GLU A 49 -6.77 18.42 -4.94
CA GLU A 49 -6.76 19.85 -5.32
C GLU A 49 -6.10 20.06 -6.69
N ASP A 50 -5.06 20.90 -6.78
CA ASP A 50 -4.29 21.16 -8.01
C ASP A 50 -3.09 20.19 -8.18
N LEU A 51 -2.86 19.27 -7.25
CA LEU A 51 -1.77 18.29 -7.30
C LEU A 51 -2.22 17.04 -8.06
N LYS A 52 -1.41 16.64 -9.06
CA LYS A 52 -1.64 15.44 -9.86
C LYS A 52 -0.39 14.58 -9.91
N PHE A 53 -0.51 13.34 -9.44
CA PHE A 53 0.55 12.33 -9.47
C PHE A 53 0.23 11.28 -10.54
N PRO A 54 0.97 11.25 -11.66
CA PRO A 54 0.57 10.52 -12.86
C PRO A 54 0.76 9.00 -12.79
N ILE A 55 1.56 8.50 -11.85
CA ILE A 55 1.80 7.06 -11.65
C ILE A 55 1.68 6.76 -10.16
N HIS A 56 0.61 6.07 -9.79
CA HIS A 56 0.33 5.62 -8.44
C HIS A 56 -0.32 4.23 -8.50
N LEU A 57 0.05 3.37 -7.55
CA LEU A 57 -0.48 2.02 -7.44
C LEU A 57 -1.23 1.86 -6.12
N TRP A 58 -2.37 1.18 -6.18
CA TRP A 58 -3.23 0.88 -5.03
C TRP A 58 -3.97 -0.44 -5.25
N ILE A 59 -4.80 -0.85 -4.29
CA ILE A 59 -5.60 -2.07 -4.39
C ILE A 59 -7.07 -1.77 -4.07
N ASN A 60 -7.98 -2.23 -4.93
CA ASN A 60 -9.42 -2.21 -4.66
C ASN A 60 -9.89 -3.58 -4.14
N LEU A 61 -10.75 -3.55 -3.13
CA LEU A 61 -11.41 -4.73 -2.57
C LEU A 61 -12.86 -4.85 -3.10
N PRO A 62 -13.40 -6.08 -3.29
CA PRO A 62 -14.75 -6.28 -3.81
C PRO A 62 -15.89 -5.69 -2.97
N ASN A 63 -15.63 -5.38 -1.70
CA ASN A 63 -16.60 -4.75 -0.79
C ASN A 63 -16.54 -3.21 -0.82
N GLY A 64 -15.83 -2.62 -1.79
CA GLY A 64 -15.76 -1.18 -2.01
C GLY A 64 -14.73 -0.45 -1.14
N PHE A 65 -13.87 -1.18 -0.43
CA PHE A 65 -12.72 -0.61 0.26
C PHE A 65 -11.52 -0.48 -0.69
N THR A 66 -10.67 0.50 -0.41
CA THR A 66 -9.39 0.75 -1.07
C THR A 66 -8.28 0.58 -0.06
N ILE A 67 -7.16 -0.01 -0.49
CA ILE A 67 -5.92 -0.14 0.26
C ILE A 67 -4.88 0.75 -0.41
N ASP A 68 -4.41 1.74 0.33
CA ASP A 68 -3.34 2.65 -0.09
C ASP A 68 -2.71 3.32 1.14
N TYR A 69 -1.48 2.94 1.46
CA TYR A 69 -0.69 3.54 2.55
C TYR A 69 0.34 4.56 2.03
N ARG A 70 0.34 4.87 0.72
CA ARG A 70 1.37 5.72 0.09
C ARG A 70 0.79 6.95 -0.60
N ALA A 71 -0.52 7.15 -0.61
CA ALA A 71 -1.14 8.42 -1.04
C ALA A 71 -0.50 9.64 -0.36
N ARG A 72 -0.32 9.58 0.97
CA ARG A 72 0.26 10.68 1.76
C ARG A 72 1.74 10.95 1.46
N MET A 73 2.48 9.95 0.97
CA MET A 73 3.88 10.12 0.57
C MET A 73 4.02 11.17 -0.54
N TRP A 74 3.03 11.27 -1.41
CA TRP A 74 3.04 12.16 -2.56
C TRP A 74 2.20 13.41 -2.35
N LEU A 75 0.99 13.26 -1.79
CA LEU A 75 0.04 14.35 -1.61
C LEU A 75 0.26 15.16 -0.32
N GLY A 76 1.10 14.67 0.60
CA GLY A 76 1.30 15.24 1.94
C GLY A 76 0.45 14.56 3.02
N ASP A 77 0.66 14.95 4.28
CA ASP A 77 0.08 14.29 5.46
C ASP A 77 -1.19 15.00 5.99
N ASN A 78 -2.03 15.50 5.09
CA ASN A 78 -3.32 16.06 5.49
C ASN A 78 -4.30 14.93 5.86
N GLU A 79 -5.12 15.13 6.89
CA GLU A 79 -6.19 14.19 7.26
C GLU A 79 -7.23 14.00 6.15
N SER A 80 -7.38 14.96 5.23
CA SER A 80 -8.21 14.84 4.02
C SER A 80 -7.62 13.88 2.97
N ILE A 81 -6.38 13.42 3.16
CA ILE A 81 -5.71 12.46 2.27
C ILE A 81 -5.79 11.07 2.93
N PRO A 82 -6.31 10.07 2.21
CA PRO A 82 -6.50 8.75 2.77
C PRO A 82 -5.18 8.06 3.10
N HIS A 83 -5.24 7.14 4.06
CA HIS A 83 -4.13 6.28 4.45
C HIS A 83 -4.64 4.93 4.95
N GLY A 84 -3.99 3.85 4.52
CA GLY A 84 -4.31 2.49 4.89
C GLY A 84 -5.54 1.95 4.18
N ILE A 85 -6.55 1.50 4.94
CA ILE A 85 -7.73 0.82 4.41
C ILE A 85 -8.99 1.63 4.70
N PHE A 86 -9.59 2.15 3.63
CA PHE A 86 -10.66 3.15 3.69
C PHE A 86 -11.70 2.96 2.59
N LYS A 87 -12.79 3.73 2.65
CA LYS A 87 -13.71 3.90 1.53
C LYS A 87 -13.43 5.23 0.85
N LEU A 88 -13.41 5.25 -0.47
CA LEU A 88 -13.24 6.49 -1.25
C LEU A 88 -14.31 7.54 -0.94
N SER A 89 -15.52 7.13 -0.57
CA SER A 89 -16.60 8.04 -0.15
C SER A 89 -16.25 8.92 1.04
N ASP A 90 -15.29 8.49 1.87
CA ASP A 90 -14.87 9.20 3.07
C ASP A 90 -13.83 10.30 2.73
N TYR A 91 -13.29 10.30 1.49
CA TYR A 91 -12.24 11.19 0.99
C TYR A 91 -12.62 11.78 -0.38
N PRO A 92 -13.69 12.60 -0.46
CA PRO A 92 -14.25 13.05 -1.73
C PRO A 92 -13.32 13.96 -2.56
N ASP A 93 -12.34 14.58 -1.92
CA ASP A 93 -11.40 15.51 -2.55
C ASP A 93 -10.21 14.80 -3.21
N VAL A 94 -10.07 13.49 -3.00
CA VAL A 94 -9.00 12.67 -3.58
C VAL A 94 -9.56 11.77 -4.67
N ILE A 95 -9.07 11.98 -5.89
CA ILE A 95 -9.56 11.29 -7.09
C ILE A 95 -8.53 10.24 -7.51
N TYR A 96 -9.00 8.98 -7.57
CA TYR A 96 -8.26 7.84 -8.11
C TYR A 96 -8.78 7.50 -9.51
N GLU A 97 -7.93 7.60 -10.52
CA GLU A 97 -8.25 7.26 -11.90
C GLU A 97 -7.23 6.26 -12.43
N GLY A 98 -7.65 5.07 -12.84
CA GLY A 98 -6.71 4.08 -13.32
C GLY A 98 -7.36 2.82 -13.84
N GLU A 99 -6.51 1.91 -14.30
CA GLU A 99 -6.90 0.63 -14.84
C GLU A 99 -6.47 -0.49 -13.90
N PHE A 100 -7.18 -1.62 -14.00
CA PHE A 100 -6.76 -2.82 -13.29
C PHE A 100 -5.46 -3.34 -13.90
N ILE A 101 -4.57 -3.84 -13.04
CA ILE A 101 -3.33 -4.48 -13.46
C ILE A 101 -3.21 -5.86 -12.81
N GLU A 102 -2.45 -6.74 -13.46
CA GLU A 102 -2.06 -8.02 -12.88
C GLU A 102 -0.71 -7.88 -12.19
N ILE A 103 -0.64 -8.37 -10.95
CA ILE A 103 0.60 -8.45 -10.18
C ILE A 103 0.73 -9.87 -9.70
N GLU A 104 1.75 -10.57 -10.19
CA GLU A 104 2.10 -11.90 -9.70
C GLU A 104 2.61 -11.81 -8.25
N PRO A 105 2.28 -12.78 -7.39
CA PRO A 105 2.85 -12.86 -6.05
C PRO A 105 4.38 -12.87 -6.10
N LEU A 106 5.00 -12.09 -5.21
CA LEU A 106 6.45 -12.05 -5.10
C LEU A 106 7.00 -13.42 -4.67
N SER A 107 8.17 -13.77 -5.19
CA SER A 107 8.97 -14.84 -4.59
C SER A 107 9.36 -14.44 -3.17
N GLN A 108 9.57 -15.42 -2.29
CA GLN A 108 9.89 -15.15 -0.89
C GLN A 108 11.14 -14.26 -0.74
N VAL A 109 12.17 -14.47 -1.57
CA VAL A 109 13.40 -13.65 -1.57
C VAL A 109 13.11 -12.17 -1.86
N ILE A 110 12.30 -11.87 -2.88
CA ILE A 110 11.98 -10.48 -3.21
C ILE A 110 11.07 -9.87 -2.15
N PHE A 111 10.13 -10.64 -1.63
CA PHE A 111 9.29 -10.21 -0.52
C PHE A 111 10.13 -9.79 0.70
N ASP A 112 11.08 -10.64 1.10
CA ASP A 112 11.96 -10.37 2.23
C ASP A 112 12.80 -9.12 1.99
N VAL A 113 13.40 -8.98 0.80
CA VAL A 113 14.21 -7.80 0.43
C VAL A 113 13.40 -6.51 0.50
N LEU A 114 12.16 -6.50 0.01
CA LEU A 114 11.31 -5.31 0.06
C LEU A 114 10.82 -4.98 1.48
N CYS A 115 10.84 -5.95 2.40
CA CYS A 115 10.46 -5.75 3.80
C CYS A 115 11.67 -5.47 4.72
N LEU A 116 12.90 -5.45 4.20
CA LEU A 116 14.08 -5.12 5.00
C LEU A 116 14.01 -3.69 5.53
N ASP A 117 14.24 -3.52 6.83
CA ASP A 117 14.56 -2.21 7.40
C ASP A 117 16.09 -2.07 7.50
N ILE A 118 16.65 -1.07 6.82
CA ILE A 118 18.10 -0.81 6.85
C ILE A 118 18.56 -0.48 8.28
N SER A 119 17.67 0.04 9.12
CA SER A 119 17.94 0.37 10.52
C SER A 119 18.32 -0.87 11.33
N ASP A 120 17.83 -2.06 10.97
CA ASP A 120 18.20 -3.32 11.61
C ASP A 120 19.71 -3.58 11.49
N PHE A 121 20.32 -3.16 10.38
CA PHE A 121 21.77 -3.28 10.16
C PHE A 121 22.58 -2.19 10.87
N LEU A 122 21.97 -1.04 11.17
CA LEU A 122 22.63 0.05 11.89
C LEU A 122 22.67 -0.21 13.41
N ALA A 123 21.62 -0.82 13.95
CA ALA A 123 21.53 -1.18 15.37
C ALA A 123 22.58 -2.23 15.79
N GLU A 124 23.00 -3.12 14.89
CA GLU A 124 24.05 -4.11 15.16
C GLU A 124 25.46 -3.50 15.29
N ASN A 125 25.69 -2.29 14.79
CA ASN A 125 26.99 -1.63 14.79
C ASN A 125 27.24 -0.69 16.00
N GLU A 126 26.21 -0.34 16.77
CA GLU A 126 26.34 0.56 17.94
C GLU A 126 26.74 -0.15 19.24
N TYR A 127 26.71 -1.48 19.29
CA TYR A 127 27.13 -2.26 20.47
C TYR A 127 28.56 -2.85 20.36
N SER A 128 29.33 -2.47 19.33
CA SER A 128 30.71 -2.95 19.10
C SER A 128 31.80 -1.90 19.39
N THR A 129 31.51 -0.83 20.13
CA THR A 129 32.51 0.16 20.60
C THR A 129 32.74 0.11 22.09
#